data_AF-A0A166F7Q5-F1
#
_entry.id   AF-A0A166F7Q5-F1
#
_cell.length_a   1.000
_cell.length_b   1.000
_cell.length_c   1.000
_cell.angle_alpha   90.00
_cell.angle_beta   90.00
_cell.angle_gamma   90.00
#
_symmetry.space_group_name_H-M   'P 1'
#
loop_
_entity.id
_entity.type
_entity.pdbx_description
1 polymer ?
#
loop_
_entity_poly.entity_id
_entity_poly.type
_entity_poly.pdbx_seq_one_letter_code
_entity_poly.pdbx_strand_id
1 'polypeptide(L)'
;AMHVQWSKSMARRDRWAEEVSWDCEEMRRIIHFFDSKSNWWLRRANRRTNTPTAIQRGAAAYVARQAQMYISMAHSFAVSWYPYLRSKNIDVDWLPHYIPSVYIPYKPRCTDPEVQ
;
A
#
# COMPACT_ATOMS: atom_id res chain seq x y z
N ALA A 1 17.55 34.24 -24.70
CA ALA A 1 16.79 34.04 -23.44
C ALA A 1 15.68 32.98 -23.56
N MET A 2 14.93 32.92 -24.67
CA MET A 2 13.78 32.01 -24.86
C MET A 2 14.14 30.50 -24.80
N HIS A 3 15.24 30.09 -25.44
CA HIS A 3 15.67 28.68 -25.44
C HIS A 3 15.99 28.12 -24.05
N VAL A 4 16.57 28.94 -23.16
CA VAL A 4 16.88 28.52 -21.78
C VAL A 4 15.61 28.29 -20.96
N GLN A 5 14.60 29.15 -21.13
CA GLN A 5 13.30 28.99 -20.45
C GLN A 5 12.53 27.76 -20.96
N TRP A 6 12.62 27.49 -22.27
CA TRP A 6 12.05 26.29 -22.87
C TRP A 6 12.72 25.02 -22.35
N SER A 7 14.05 24.94 -22.35
CA SER A 7 14.80 23.80 -21.81
C SER A 7 14.50 23.55 -20.32
N LYS A 8 14.39 24.61 -19.50
CA LYS A 8 14.02 24.48 -18.08
C LYS A 8 12.58 23.96 -17.89
N SER A 9 11.65 24.42 -18.73
CA SER A 9 10.25 23.98 -18.66
C SER A 9 10.09 22.53 -19.11
N MET A 10 10.82 22.11 -20.15
CA MET A 10 10.88 20.71 -20.56
C MET A 10 11.47 19.82 -19.47
N ALA A 11 12.62 20.19 -18.90
CA ALA A 11 13.25 19.39 -17.84
C ALA A 11 12.35 19.22 -16.60
N ARG A 12 11.53 20.24 -16.27
CA ARG A 12 10.55 20.13 -15.17
C ARG A 12 9.39 19.22 -15.55
N ARG A 13 8.87 19.33 -16.78
CA ARG A 13 7.81 18.44 -17.29
C ARG A 13 8.28 16.98 -17.29
N ASP A 14 9.49 16.73 -17.75
CA ASP A 14 10.04 15.38 -17.86
C ASP A 14 10.27 14.79 -16.45
N ARG A 15 10.78 15.58 -15.50
CA ARG A 15 10.85 15.18 -14.08
C ARG A 15 9.48 14.88 -13.48
N TRP A 16 8.46 15.69 -13.76
CA TRP A 16 7.11 15.43 -13.26
C TRP A 16 6.52 14.15 -13.84
N ALA A 17 6.80 13.84 -15.11
CA ALA A 17 6.39 12.57 -15.71
C ALA A 17 7.07 11.37 -15.01
N GLU A 18 8.36 11.50 -14.65
CA GLU A 18 9.07 10.51 -13.85
C GLU A 18 8.47 10.35 -12.45
N GLU A 19 8.19 11.46 -11.76
CA GLU A 19 7.61 11.48 -10.40
C GLU A 19 6.27 10.73 -10.35
N VAL A 20 5.38 10.96 -11.32
CA VAL A 20 4.08 10.25 -11.39
C VAL A 20 4.27 8.73 -11.57
N SER A 21 5.28 8.32 -12.34
CA SER A 21 5.59 6.89 -12.51
C SER A 21 6.16 6.28 -11.23
N TRP A 22 6.96 7.05 -10.49
CA TRP A 22 7.53 6.65 -9.21
C TRP A 22 6.49 6.48 -8.14
N ASP A 23 5.50 7.35 -8.05
CA ASP A 23 4.44 7.26 -7.05
C ASP A 23 3.65 5.95 -7.19
N CYS A 24 3.33 5.55 -8.43
CA CYS A 24 2.64 4.29 -8.70
C CYS A 24 3.47 3.07 -8.26
N GLU A 25 4.76 3.11 -8.55
CA GLU A 25 5.71 2.06 -8.17
C GLU A 25 5.96 2.02 -6.65
N GLU A 26 5.98 3.17 -5.99
CA GLU A 26 6.13 3.26 -4.54
C GLU A 26 4.91 2.70 -3.83
N MET A 27 3.69 2.97 -4.32
CA MET A 27 2.47 2.35 -3.77
C MET A 27 2.51 0.82 -3.89
N ARG A 28 2.98 0.29 -5.02
CA ARG A 28 3.21 -1.15 -5.19
C ARG A 28 4.20 -1.69 -4.15
N ARG A 29 5.33 -0.98 -3.94
CA ARG A 29 6.36 -1.39 -2.97
C ARG A 29 5.84 -1.38 -1.55
N ILE A 30 5.03 -0.39 -1.17
CA ILE A 30 4.42 -0.29 0.16
C ILE A 30 3.50 -1.49 0.41
N ILE A 31 2.64 -1.83 -0.55
CA ILE A 31 1.72 -2.98 -0.42
C ILE A 31 2.50 -4.30 -0.33
N HIS A 32 3.49 -4.49 -1.19
CA HIS A 32 4.36 -5.67 -1.15
C HIS A 32 5.16 -5.76 0.16
N PHE A 33 5.59 -4.63 0.71
CA PHE A 33 6.26 -4.57 2.01
C PHE A 33 5.33 -5.06 3.13
N PHE A 34 4.07 -4.62 3.14
CA PHE A 34 3.11 -5.07 4.16
C PHE A 34 2.85 -6.58 4.09
N ASP A 35 2.66 -7.13 2.89
CA ASP A 35 2.49 -8.58 2.73
C ASP A 35 3.75 -9.35 3.19
N SER A 36 4.92 -8.93 2.71
CA SER A 36 6.20 -9.50 3.13
C SER A 36 6.40 -9.44 4.65
N LYS A 37 5.97 -8.35 5.29
CA LYS A 37 6.08 -8.14 6.73
C LYS A 37 5.09 -8.99 7.51
N SER A 38 3.86 -9.17 7.01
CA SER A 38 2.89 -10.11 7.55
C SER A 38 3.46 -11.54 7.57
N ASN A 39 3.98 -11.99 6.42
CA ASN A 39 4.63 -13.29 6.28
C ASN A 39 5.87 -13.43 7.18
N TRP A 40 6.62 -12.35 7.38
CA TRP A 40 7.73 -12.33 8.33
C TRP A 40 7.27 -12.53 9.78
N TRP A 41 6.16 -11.90 10.18
CA TRP A 41 5.57 -12.12 11.51
C TRP A 41 5.14 -13.58 11.69
N LEU A 42 4.38 -14.14 10.75
CA LEU A 42 3.91 -15.53 10.82
C LEU A 42 5.06 -16.53 10.95
N ARG A 43 6.14 -16.36 10.16
CA ARG A 43 7.35 -17.19 10.28
C ARG A 43 8.01 -17.10 11.65
N ARG A 44 7.84 -15.99 12.36
CA ARG A 44 8.42 -15.76 13.70
C ARG A 44 7.65 -16.45 14.82
N ALA A 45 6.37 -16.78 14.63
CA ALA A 45 5.55 -17.50 15.62
C ALA A 45 6.22 -18.80 16.07
N ASN A 46 6.79 -19.55 15.12
CA ASN A 46 7.33 -20.89 15.35
C ASN A 46 8.76 -20.91 15.92
N ARG A 47 9.39 -19.75 16.16
CA ARG A 47 10.81 -19.69 16.58
C ARG A 47 11.03 -19.84 18.09
N ARG A 48 9.98 -19.70 18.92
CA ARG A 48 10.08 -19.75 20.40
C ARG A 48 9.43 -21.01 20.97
N THR A 49 9.99 -22.18 20.64
CA THR A 49 9.53 -23.48 21.13
C THR A 49 9.96 -23.79 22.58
N ASN A 50 11.04 -23.16 23.06
CA ASN A 50 11.62 -23.42 24.39
C ASN A 50 10.99 -22.57 25.53
N THR A 51 9.72 -22.19 25.43
CA THR A 51 9.04 -21.36 26.45
C THR A 51 7.81 -22.07 27.04
N PRO A 52 7.35 -21.73 28.25
CA PRO A 52 6.11 -22.24 28.81
C PRO A 52 4.93 -22.07 27.85
N THR A 53 4.02 -23.05 27.82
CA THR A 53 2.89 -23.10 26.88
C THR A 53 1.99 -21.85 26.93
N ALA A 54 1.81 -21.25 28.10
CA ALA A 54 1.08 -19.98 28.25
C ALA A 54 1.74 -18.82 27.48
N ILE A 55 3.07 -18.73 27.52
CA ILE A 55 3.85 -17.71 26.80
C ILE A 55 3.82 -17.98 25.30
N GLN A 56 3.87 -19.25 24.88
CA GLN A 56 3.75 -19.62 23.47
C GLN A 56 2.39 -19.19 22.89
N ARG A 57 1.30 -19.44 23.62
CA ARG A 57 -0.05 -19.03 23.20
C ARG A 57 -0.18 -17.52 23.08
N GLY A 58 0.33 -16.76 24.06
CA GLY A 58 0.36 -15.30 24.01
C GLY A 58 1.18 -14.76 22.84
N ALA A 59 2.36 -15.34 22.59
CA ALA A 59 3.20 -14.96 21.47
C ALA A 59 2.55 -15.28 20.11
N ALA A 60 1.92 -16.45 19.97
CA ALA A 60 1.19 -16.81 18.76
C ALA A 60 0.02 -15.85 18.50
N ALA A 61 -0.78 -15.53 19.52
CA ALA A 61 -1.88 -14.58 19.41
C ALA A 61 -1.38 -13.17 19.02
N TYR A 62 -0.27 -12.72 19.60
CA TYR A 62 0.33 -11.43 19.26
C TYR A 62 0.85 -11.39 17.83
N VAL A 63 1.57 -12.43 17.40
CA VAL A 63 2.06 -12.55 16.02
C VAL A 63 0.92 -12.58 15.02
N ALA A 64 -0.14 -13.33 15.28
CA ALA A 64 -1.33 -13.37 14.43
C ALA A 64 -1.97 -11.98 14.33
N ARG A 65 -2.09 -11.26 15.45
CA ARG A 65 -2.59 -9.88 15.47
C ARG A 65 -1.71 -8.93 14.63
N GLN A 66 -0.39 -9.02 14.77
CA GLN A 66 0.54 -8.20 13.99
C GLN A 66 0.44 -8.51 12.49
N ALA A 67 0.44 -9.79 12.11
CA ALA A 67 0.27 -10.21 10.72
C ALA A 67 -1.04 -9.66 10.13
N GLN A 68 -2.16 -9.82 10.86
CA GLN A 68 -3.45 -9.30 10.42
C GLN A 68 -3.45 -7.76 10.27
N MET A 69 -2.78 -7.04 11.15
CA MET A 69 -2.65 -5.58 11.05
C MET A 69 -1.99 -5.16 9.73
N TYR A 70 -0.90 -5.83 9.33
CA TYR A 70 -0.22 -5.56 8.07
C TYR A 70 -1.09 -5.89 6.84
N ILE A 71 -1.81 -7.01 6.88
CA ILE A 71 -2.77 -7.37 5.84
C ILE A 71 -3.86 -6.30 5.71
N SER A 72 -4.45 -5.86 6.83
CA SER A 72 -5.46 -4.81 6.83
C SER A 72 -4.94 -3.48 6.26
N MET A 73 -3.67 -3.11 6.56
CA MET A 73 -3.04 -1.93 5.96
C MET A 73 -2.86 -2.08 4.44
N ALA A 74 -2.41 -3.25 3.97
CA ALA A 74 -2.31 -3.51 2.53
C ALA A 74 -3.65 -3.35 1.81
N HIS A 75 -4.73 -3.91 2.39
CA HIS A 75 -6.08 -3.74 1.86
C HIS A 75 -6.53 -2.28 1.86
N SER A 76 -6.33 -1.54 2.97
CA SER A 76 -6.79 -0.14 3.04
C SER A 76 -6.09 0.74 2.01
N PHE A 77 -4.78 0.54 1.81
CA PHE A 77 -4.02 1.29 0.80
C PHE A 77 -4.46 0.91 -0.63
N ALA A 78 -4.66 -0.38 -0.91
CA ALA A 78 -5.16 -0.84 -2.20
C ALA A 78 -6.54 -0.26 -2.53
N VAL A 79 -7.47 -0.23 -1.56
CA VAL A 79 -8.82 0.35 -1.73
C VAL A 79 -8.75 1.86 -1.98
N SER A 80 -7.90 2.59 -1.24
CA SER A 80 -7.72 4.03 -1.45
C SER A 80 -7.11 4.36 -2.81
N TRP A 81 -6.27 3.48 -3.35
CA TRP A 81 -5.57 3.71 -4.63
C TRP A 81 -6.36 3.24 -5.85
N TYR A 82 -7.25 2.27 -5.69
CA TYR A 82 -8.08 1.73 -6.78
C TYR A 82 -8.82 2.79 -7.62
N PRO A 83 -9.46 3.84 -7.04
CA PRO A 83 -10.07 4.90 -7.83
C PRO A 83 -9.08 5.61 -8.75
N TYR A 84 -7.88 5.89 -8.25
CA TYR A 84 -6.84 6.55 -9.03
C TYR A 84 -6.36 5.66 -10.18
N LEU A 85 -6.02 4.40 -9.91
CA LEU A 85 -5.61 3.43 -10.95
C LEU A 85 -6.66 3.28 -12.05
N ARG A 86 -7.94 3.16 -11.66
CA ARG A 86 -9.05 3.10 -12.61
C ARG A 86 -9.13 4.38 -13.46
N SER A 87 -9.03 5.55 -12.84
CA SER A 87 -9.10 6.84 -13.56
C SER A 87 -7.97 7.05 -14.57
N LYS A 88 -6.78 6.49 -14.29
CA LYS A 88 -5.61 6.55 -15.16
C LYS A 88 -5.51 5.39 -16.13
N ASN A 89 -6.45 4.43 -16.07
CA ASN A 89 -6.48 3.21 -16.85
C ASN A 89 -5.15 2.41 -16.76
N ILE A 90 -4.56 2.40 -15.55
CA ILE A 90 -3.33 1.66 -15.26
C ILE A 90 -3.74 0.27 -14.79
N ASP A 91 -3.43 -0.75 -15.59
CA ASP A 91 -3.63 -2.15 -15.21
C ASP A 91 -2.48 -2.62 -14.31
N VAL A 92 -2.83 -3.40 -13.29
CA VAL A 92 -1.92 -3.72 -12.20
C VAL A 92 -2.15 -5.15 -11.70
N ASP A 93 -1.20 -6.04 -12.00
CA ASP A 93 -1.28 -7.49 -11.74
C ASP A 93 -1.50 -7.86 -10.27
N TRP A 94 -1.00 -7.04 -9.34
CA TRP A 94 -1.10 -7.32 -7.91
C TRP A 94 -2.46 -6.92 -7.32
N LEU A 95 -3.19 -6.01 -7.96
CA LEU A 95 -4.42 -5.40 -7.45
C LEU A 95 -5.53 -6.41 -7.06
N PRO A 96 -5.78 -7.49 -7.82
CA PRO A 96 -6.79 -8.50 -7.47
C PRO A 96 -6.50 -9.23 -6.15
N HIS A 97 -5.24 -9.28 -5.71
CA HIS A 97 -4.86 -9.97 -4.47
C HIS A 97 -5.25 -9.17 -3.21
N TYR A 98 -5.43 -7.85 -3.35
CA TYR A 98 -5.62 -6.94 -2.21
C TYR A 98 -6.96 -6.20 -2.22
N ILE A 99 -7.78 -6.36 -3.25
CA ILE A 99 -9.12 -5.77 -3.27
C ILE A 99 -10.13 -6.89 -3.01
N PRO A 100 -10.94 -6.80 -1.93
CA PRO A 100 -12.05 -7.71 -1.73
C PRO A 100 -12.98 -7.65 -2.95
N SER A 101 -13.47 -8.80 -3.41
CA SER A 101 -14.41 -8.93 -4.54
C SER A 101 -15.61 -7.96 -4.47
N VAL A 102 -15.96 -7.49 -3.27
CA VAL A 102 -16.95 -6.43 -3.05
C VAL A 102 -16.21 -5.11 -2.86
N TYR A 103 -15.81 -4.47 -3.96
CA TYR A 103 -15.30 -3.10 -3.92
C TYR A 103 -16.41 -2.15 -3.48
N ILE A 104 -16.30 -1.59 -2.28
CA ILE A 104 -17.15 -0.48 -1.83
C ILE A 104 -16.35 0.80 -2.09
N PRO A 105 -16.75 1.64 -3.08
CA PRO A 105 -16.05 2.88 -3.36
C PRO A 105 -15.96 3.75 -2.11
N TYR A 106 -14.84 4.44 -1.96
CA TYR A 106 -14.64 5.43 -0.89
C TYR A 106 -15.82 6.40 -0.88
N LYS A 107 -16.59 6.39 0.20
CA LYS A 107 -17.64 7.39 0.44
C LYS A 107 -16.96 8.58 1.12
N PRO A 108 -16.88 9.76 0.47
CA PRO A 108 -16.24 10.93 1.06
C PRO A 108 -16.85 11.22 2.43
N ARG A 109 -15.97 11.49 3.41
CA ARG A 109 -16.39 11.87 4.76
C ARG A 109 -16.68 13.36 4.74
N CYS A 110 -17.59 13.82 5.59
CA CYS A 110 -17.99 15.23 5.69
C CYS A 110 -16.82 16.19 6.05
N THR A 111 -15.64 15.64 6.37
CA THR A 111 -14.41 16.36 6.72
C THR A 111 -13.42 16.49 5.56
N ASP A 112 -13.72 15.93 4.38
CA ASP A 112 -12.82 16.00 3.23
C ASP A 112 -12.91 17.37 2.55
N PRO A 113 -11.78 18.03 2.23
CA PRO A 113 -11.75 19.42 1.74
C PRO A 113 -12.39 19.62 0.36
N GLU A 114 -12.74 18.54 -0.35
CA GLU A 114 -13.40 18.59 -1.67
C GLU A 114 -14.95 18.68 -1.59
N VAL A 115 -15.53 18.67 -0.38
CA VAL A 115 -16.99 18.69 -0.16
C VAL A 115 -17.48 19.99 0.54
N GLN A 116 -16.61 20.97 0.74
CA GLN A 116 -16.97 22.31 1.27
C GLN A 116 -17.01 23.36 0.16
#